data_AF-A0A7S2P3M7-F1
#
_entry.id   AF-A0A7S2P3M7-F1
#
_cell.length_a   1.000
_cell.length_b   1.000
_cell.length_c   1.000
_cell.angle_alpha   90.00
_cell.angle_beta   90.00
_cell.angle_gamma   90.00
#
_symmetry.space_group_name_H-M   'P 1'
#
loop_
_entity.id
_entity.type
_entity.pdbx_description
1 polymer ?
#
loop_
_entity_poly.entity_id
_entity_poly.type
_entity_poly.pdbx_seq_one_letter_code
_entity_poly.pdbx_strand_id
1 'polypeptide(L)'
;RTSRALRDGLKAEIERATGSAVTFLRRLRTFQRYRKASIRAASGGELRGAVRRLLAEVERAARSQEEAPRLKIMLVVRRSVASCVIGFRGSNIKEICSTTGCTMYIDNNPDGEEQVATVGGTTVEILNALGRVHHFKLETLESRPFDNSEDEEEEEEGEEDEV
;
A
#
# COMPACT_ATOMS: atom_id res chain seq x y z
N ARG A 1 29.93 -7.49 -8.13
CA ARG A 1 30.47 -6.41 -7.27
C ARG A 1 29.79 -5.05 -7.52
N THR A 2 29.38 -4.75 -8.75
CA THR A 2 28.67 -3.52 -9.18
C THR A 2 27.34 -3.20 -8.47
N SER A 3 26.65 -4.20 -7.89
CA SER A 3 25.29 -3.97 -7.38
C SER A 3 25.23 -3.21 -6.05
N ARG A 4 26.30 -3.17 -5.23
CA ARG A 4 26.26 -2.52 -3.90
C ARG A 4 26.46 -1.01 -4.00
N ALA A 5 27.46 -0.57 -4.75
CA ALA A 5 27.70 0.86 -4.99
C ALA A 5 26.50 1.54 -5.67
N LEU A 6 25.85 0.86 -6.62
CA LEU A 6 24.64 1.36 -7.27
C LEU A 6 23.47 1.51 -6.28
N ARG A 7 23.33 0.58 -5.32
CA ARG A 7 22.29 0.68 -4.27
C ARG A 7 22.58 1.79 -3.28
N ASP A 8 23.83 1.90 -2.85
CA ASP A 8 24.23 2.90 -1.85
C ASP A 8 24.15 4.31 -2.46
N GLY A 9 24.47 4.45 -3.74
CA GLY A 9 24.25 5.67 -4.52
C GLY A 9 22.77 6.02 -4.69
N LEU A 10 21.94 5.06 -5.12
CA LEU A 10 20.48 5.28 -5.25
C LEU A 10 19.84 5.63 -3.92
N LYS A 11 20.23 4.94 -2.84
CA LYS A 11 19.79 5.25 -1.48
C LYS A 11 20.12 6.70 -1.15
N ALA A 12 21.40 7.09 -1.21
CA ALA A 12 21.84 8.43 -0.85
C ALA A 12 21.17 9.51 -1.72
N GLU A 13 20.93 9.22 -3.00
CA GLU A 13 20.22 10.13 -3.89
C GLU A 13 18.77 10.33 -3.47
N ILE A 14 18.03 9.25 -3.19
CA ILE A 14 16.63 9.33 -2.76
C ILE A 14 16.56 10.07 -1.43
N GLU A 15 17.40 9.72 -0.46
CA GLU A 15 17.38 10.33 0.87
C GLU A 15 17.66 11.84 0.79
N ARG A 16 18.70 12.23 0.04
CA ARG A 16 19.04 13.65 -0.16
C ARG A 16 17.94 14.43 -0.87
N ALA A 17 17.28 13.81 -1.84
CA ALA A 17 16.34 14.53 -2.70
C ALA A 17 14.89 14.53 -2.20
N THR A 18 14.57 13.70 -1.21
CA THR A 18 13.19 13.55 -0.71
C THR A 18 13.07 13.72 0.79
N GLY A 19 14.17 13.75 1.54
CA GLY A 19 14.13 13.76 3.01
C GLY A 19 13.68 12.44 3.64
N SER A 20 13.25 11.46 2.84
CA SER A 20 12.89 10.12 3.31
C SER A 20 14.14 9.29 3.62
N ALA A 21 14.05 8.32 4.52
CA ALA A 21 15.08 7.30 4.72
C ALA A 21 14.71 6.01 3.96
N VAL A 22 15.64 5.45 3.18
CA VAL A 22 15.39 4.25 2.37
C VAL A 22 16.36 3.15 2.74
N THR A 23 15.84 1.95 3.00
CA THR A 23 16.65 0.77 3.32
C THR A 23 16.28 -0.38 2.40
N PHE A 24 17.24 -0.81 1.57
CA PHE A 24 17.09 -2.01 0.76
C PHE A 24 17.49 -3.24 1.58
N LEU A 25 16.54 -4.16 1.78
CA LEU A 25 16.82 -5.41 2.48
C LEU A 25 17.70 -6.30 1.61
N ARG A 26 18.69 -6.93 2.24
CA ARG A 26 19.54 -7.92 1.59
C ARG A 26 18.65 -9.12 1.21
N ARG A 27 18.84 -9.70 0.02
CA ARG A 27 18.16 -10.95 -0.34
C ARG A 27 18.57 -12.02 0.69
N LEU A 28 17.62 -12.49 1.49
CA LEU A 28 17.84 -13.53 2.50
C LEU A 28 17.56 -14.94 1.96
N ARG A 29 16.77 -15.07 0.87
CA ARG A 29 16.45 -16.37 0.25
C ARG A 29 16.67 -16.33 -1.26
N THR A 30 17.27 -17.39 -1.80
CA THR A 30 17.72 -17.52 -3.20
C THR A 30 16.57 -17.48 -4.22
N PHE A 31 15.34 -17.77 -3.78
CA PHE A 31 14.16 -17.89 -4.65
C PHE A 31 13.32 -16.61 -4.80
N GLN A 32 13.58 -15.56 -4.02
CA GLN A 32 12.81 -14.31 -4.16
C GLN A 32 13.26 -13.53 -5.40
N ARG A 33 12.37 -13.46 -6.40
CA ARG A 33 12.56 -12.68 -7.63
C ARG A 33 12.46 -11.17 -7.41
N TYR A 34 11.93 -10.73 -6.28
CA TYR A 34 11.81 -9.32 -5.89
C TYR A 34 12.80 -8.94 -4.77
N ARG A 35 13.05 -7.64 -4.61
CA ARG A 35 13.80 -7.08 -3.49
C ARG A 35 12.87 -6.24 -2.64
N LYS A 36 12.97 -6.38 -1.33
CA LYS A 36 12.21 -5.55 -0.39
C LYS A 36 12.96 -4.25 -0.15
N ALA A 37 12.25 -3.14 -0.21
CA ALA A 37 12.72 -1.83 0.24
C ALA A 37 11.78 -1.35 1.34
N SER A 38 12.35 -0.75 2.38
CA SER A 38 11.61 -0.05 3.43
C SER A 38 11.88 1.44 3.27
N ILE A 39 10.83 2.24 3.26
CA ILE A 39 10.89 3.70 3.13
C ILE A 39 10.26 4.28 4.38
N ARG A 40 10.97 5.18 5.07
CA ARG A 40 10.44 6.00 6.16
C ARG A 40 10.39 7.44 5.67
N ALA A 41 9.24 8.08 5.82
CA ALA A 41 8.98 9.43 5.37
C ALA A 41 8.17 10.16 6.45
N ALA A 42 8.42 11.45 6.65
CA ALA A 42 7.68 12.27 7.60
C ALA A 42 6.34 12.77 7.02
N SER A 43 6.22 12.80 5.69
CA SER A 43 4.99 13.19 5.00
C SER A 43 4.67 12.33 3.78
N GLY A 44 3.41 12.34 3.35
CA GLY A 44 2.98 11.69 2.12
C GLY A 44 3.62 12.27 0.86
N GLY A 45 4.08 13.52 0.89
CA GLY A 45 4.84 14.14 -0.20
C GLY A 45 6.22 13.51 -0.36
N GLU A 46 6.95 13.36 0.76
CA GLU A 46 8.26 12.72 0.79
C GLU A 46 8.18 11.25 0.35
N LEU A 47 7.18 10.49 0.86
CA LEU A 47 6.96 9.09 0.49
C LEU A 47 6.72 8.94 -1.02
N ARG A 48 5.82 9.74 -1.60
CA ARG A 48 5.57 9.72 -3.05
C ARG A 48 6.81 10.12 -3.84
N GLY A 49 7.58 11.09 -3.36
CA GLY A 49 8.86 11.49 -3.95
C GLY A 49 9.86 10.34 -3.99
N ALA A 50 9.98 9.58 -2.89
CA ALA A 50 10.87 8.44 -2.80
C ALA A 50 10.45 7.29 -3.72
N VAL A 51 9.15 6.95 -3.73
CA VAL A 51 8.60 5.91 -4.62
C VAL A 51 8.78 6.30 -6.08
N ARG A 52 8.51 7.55 -6.48
CA ARG A 52 8.71 8.02 -7.86
C ARG A 52 10.15 7.81 -8.33
N ARG A 53 11.14 8.11 -7.49
CA ARG A 53 12.56 7.92 -7.82
C ARG A 53 12.92 6.44 -7.94
N LEU A 54 12.40 5.60 -7.04
CA LEU A 54 12.59 4.15 -7.12
C LEU A 54 12.01 3.58 -8.41
N LEU A 55 10.78 3.97 -8.77
CA LEU A 55 10.14 3.53 -10.00
C LEU A 55 10.93 3.98 -11.22
N ALA A 56 11.34 5.25 -11.28
CA ALA A 56 12.16 5.77 -12.38
C ALA A 56 13.47 5.00 -12.58
N GLU A 57 14.12 4.57 -11.49
CA GLU A 57 15.33 3.75 -11.59
C GLU A 57 15.04 2.32 -12.06
N VAL A 58 13.90 1.75 -11.65
CA VAL A 58 13.44 0.45 -12.14
C VAL A 58 13.11 0.51 -13.63
N GLU A 59 12.44 1.58 -14.09
CA GLU A 59 12.17 1.81 -15.52
C GLU A 59 13.46 1.93 -16.33
N ARG A 60 14.43 2.72 -15.85
CA ARG A 60 15.75 2.86 -16.48
C ARG A 60 16.47 1.52 -16.59
N ALA A 61 16.39 0.69 -15.55
CA ALA A 61 17.00 -0.63 -15.55
C ALA A 61 16.27 -1.61 -16.49
N ALA A 62 14.96 -1.42 -16.72
CA ALA A 62 14.12 -2.28 -17.53
C ALA A 62 14.32 -2.13 -19.05
N ARG A 63 15.15 -1.19 -19.53
CA ARG A 63 15.59 -0.95 -20.93
C ARG A 63 14.73 -1.68 -21.98
N SER A 64 13.51 -1.21 -22.17
CA SER A 64 12.60 -1.66 -23.24
C SER A 64 12.37 -0.45 -24.13
N GLN A 65 12.63 -0.57 -25.42
CA GLN A 65 12.65 0.57 -26.36
C GLN A 65 11.26 0.99 -26.86
N GLU A 66 10.18 0.33 -26.46
CA GLU A 66 8.82 0.67 -26.87
C GLU A 66 7.83 0.44 -25.72
N GLU A 67 6.94 1.42 -25.52
CA GLU A 67 5.96 1.59 -24.45
C GLU A 67 6.50 1.69 -23.00
N ALA A 68 5.84 2.55 -22.20
CA ALA A 68 6.17 2.71 -20.79
C ALA A 68 6.06 1.35 -20.07
N PRO A 69 7.13 0.84 -19.43
CA PRO A 69 7.12 -0.50 -18.87
C PRO A 69 6.06 -0.60 -17.77
N ARG A 70 5.18 -1.61 -17.87
CA ARG A 70 4.20 -1.87 -16.81
C ARG A 70 4.93 -2.51 -15.63
N LEU A 71 4.97 -1.79 -14.52
CA LEU A 71 5.60 -2.21 -13.28
C LEU A 71 4.58 -2.84 -12.35
N LYS A 72 5.07 -3.68 -11.44
CA LYS A 72 4.27 -4.27 -10.36
C LYS A 72 4.97 -4.04 -9.04
N ILE A 73 4.29 -3.39 -8.11
CA ILE A 73 4.77 -3.15 -6.75
C ILE A 73 3.89 -3.89 -5.73
N MET A 74 4.49 -4.25 -4.61
CA MET A 74 3.80 -4.86 -3.48
C MET A 74 4.05 -3.98 -2.26
N LEU A 75 2.96 -3.50 -1.68
CA LEU A 75 2.92 -2.63 -0.52
C LEU A 75 2.43 -3.45 0.65
N VAL A 76 3.06 -3.29 1.81
CA VAL A 76 2.55 -3.84 3.06
C VAL A 76 1.72 -2.75 3.73
N VAL A 77 0.47 -3.05 4.02
CA VAL A 77 -0.49 -2.13 4.64
C VAL A 77 -1.11 -2.79 5.86
N ARG A 78 -1.46 -2.00 6.88
CA ARG A 78 -2.24 -2.52 8.01
C ARG A 78 -3.63 -2.94 7.54
N ARG A 79 -4.19 -3.97 8.16
CA ARG A 79 -5.54 -4.48 7.89
C ARG A 79 -6.60 -3.40 7.96
N SER A 80 -6.53 -2.52 8.96
CA SER A 80 -7.46 -1.38 9.08
C SER A 80 -7.41 -0.43 7.88
N VAL A 81 -6.21 -0.19 7.32
CA VAL A 81 -6.03 0.63 6.11
C VAL A 81 -6.53 -0.13 4.88
N ALA A 82 -6.22 -1.43 4.78
CA ALA A 82 -6.69 -2.28 3.69
C ALA A 82 -8.22 -2.32 3.62
N SER A 83 -8.93 -2.46 4.75
CA SER A 83 -10.40 -2.40 4.78
C SER A 83 -10.94 -1.06 4.26
N CYS A 84 -10.29 0.06 4.57
CA CYS A 84 -10.68 1.38 4.05
C CYS A 84 -10.44 1.49 2.52
N VAL A 85 -9.33 0.94 2.04
CA VAL A 85 -8.99 0.91 0.62
C VAL A 85 -9.95 0.01 -0.15
N ILE A 86 -10.36 -1.13 0.41
CA ILE A 86 -11.36 -2.01 -0.20
C ILE A 86 -12.71 -1.30 -0.24
N GLY A 87 -13.14 -0.71 0.88
CA GLY A 87 -14.46 -0.07 1.01
C GLY A 87 -15.61 -1.08 1.05
N PHE A 88 -16.82 -0.59 1.30
CA PHE A 88 -18.01 -1.45 1.36
C PHE A 88 -18.23 -2.12 0.00
N ARG A 89 -18.35 -3.46 -0.01
CA ARG A 89 -18.50 -4.27 -1.24
C ARG A 89 -17.42 -4.01 -2.32
N GLY A 90 -16.25 -3.56 -1.91
CA GLY A 90 -15.15 -3.24 -2.82
C GLY A 90 -15.34 -1.94 -3.62
N SER A 91 -16.19 -1.01 -3.15
CA SER A 91 -16.47 0.26 -3.85
C SER A 91 -15.21 1.07 -4.11
N ASN A 92 -14.40 1.28 -3.06
CA ASN A 92 -13.27 2.20 -3.09
C ASN A 92 -12.14 1.65 -3.95
N ILE A 93 -11.81 0.36 -3.82
CA ILE A 93 -10.76 -0.26 -4.64
C ILE A 93 -11.14 -0.27 -6.13
N LYS A 94 -12.42 -0.47 -6.45
CA LYS A 94 -12.93 -0.38 -7.83
C LYS A 94 -12.82 1.06 -8.36
N GLU A 95 -13.18 2.05 -7.56
CA GLU A 95 -13.03 3.46 -7.91
C GLU A 95 -11.55 3.83 -8.14
N ILE A 96 -10.64 3.39 -7.26
CA ILE A 96 -9.20 3.64 -7.41
C ILE A 96 -8.70 3.04 -8.73
N CYS A 97 -9.01 1.77 -9.01
CA CYS A 97 -8.61 1.12 -10.26
C CYS A 97 -9.20 1.84 -11.48
N SER A 98 -10.49 2.21 -11.43
CA SER A 98 -11.18 2.88 -12.55
C SER A 98 -10.64 4.29 -12.81
N THR A 99 -10.34 5.06 -11.76
CA THR A 99 -9.89 6.44 -11.88
C THR A 99 -8.41 6.56 -12.23
N THR A 100 -7.60 5.58 -11.83
CA THR A 100 -6.14 5.63 -12.01
C THR A 100 -5.64 4.78 -13.17
N GLY A 101 -6.45 3.87 -13.72
CA GLY A 101 -6.04 2.93 -14.76
C GLY A 101 -5.14 1.80 -14.28
N CYS A 102 -4.81 1.77 -12.97
CA CYS A 102 -4.00 0.73 -12.38
C CYS A 102 -4.81 -0.56 -12.14
N THR A 103 -4.08 -1.65 -11.93
CA THR A 103 -4.63 -2.90 -11.39
C THR A 103 -4.21 -3.01 -9.93
N MET A 104 -5.17 -3.15 -9.02
CA MET A 104 -4.91 -3.30 -7.59
C MET A 104 -5.58 -4.56 -7.05
N TYR A 105 -4.86 -5.28 -6.19
CA TYR A 105 -5.36 -6.48 -5.50
C TYR A 105 -4.78 -6.52 -4.09
N ILE A 106 -5.59 -6.88 -3.10
CA ILE A 106 -5.17 -7.00 -1.70
C ILE A 106 -5.32 -8.46 -1.29
N ASP A 107 -4.23 -9.07 -0.82
CA ASP A 107 -4.26 -10.44 -0.32
C ASP A 107 -5.15 -10.55 0.92
N ASN A 108 -6.13 -11.44 0.85
CA ASN A 108 -6.99 -11.76 1.98
C ASN A 108 -6.26 -12.73 2.92
N ASN A 109 -5.38 -12.19 3.76
CA ASN A 109 -4.81 -12.95 4.86
C ASN A 109 -5.72 -12.82 6.11
N PRO A 110 -6.39 -13.89 6.56
CA PRO A 110 -7.33 -13.83 7.68
C PRO A 110 -6.65 -13.60 9.03
N ASP A 111 -5.39 -14.00 9.20
CA ASP A 111 -4.72 -14.10 10.51
C ASP A 111 -3.58 -13.08 10.71
N GLY A 112 -3.71 -11.86 10.18
CA GLY A 112 -2.65 -10.84 10.30
C GLY A 112 -3.13 -9.41 10.50
N GLU A 113 -2.30 -8.61 11.18
CA GLU A 113 -2.44 -7.15 11.26
C GLU A 113 -1.98 -6.44 9.98
N GLU A 114 -1.19 -7.13 9.15
CA GLU A 114 -0.66 -6.62 7.88
C GLU A 114 -1.17 -7.46 6.70
N GLN A 115 -1.50 -6.77 5.61
CA GLN A 115 -1.91 -7.35 4.33
C GLN A 115 -1.05 -6.78 3.22
N VAL A 116 -0.94 -7.54 2.13
CA VAL A 116 -0.12 -7.14 0.98
C VAL A 116 -1.04 -6.61 -0.11
N ALA A 117 -0.90 -5.31 -0.40
CA ALA A 117 -1.54 -4.65 -1.52
C ALA A 117 -0.61 -4.68 -2.74
N THR A 118 -1.01 -5.39 -3.77
CA THR A 118 -0.32 -5.47 -5.05
C THR A 118 -0.90 -4.42 -6.00
N VAL A 119 -0.04 -3.58 -6.58
CA VAL A 119 -0.42 -2.55 -7.55
C VAL A 119 0.39 -2.72 -8.83
N GLY A 120 -0.28 -2.78 -9.97
CA GLY A 120 0.32 -2.94 -11.30
C GLY A 120 -0.12 -1.84 -12.25
N GLY A 121 0.82 -1.32 -13.05
CA GLY A 121 0.55 -0.25 -14.01
C GLY A 121 1.82 0.47 -14.44
N THR A 122 1.67 1.58 -15.16
CA THR A 122 2.77 2.51 -15.42
C THR A 122 3.16 3.26 -14.15
N THR A 123 4.33 3.91 -14.13
CA THR A 123 4.77 4.71 -12.98
C THR A 123 3.75 5.78 -12.60
N VAL A 124 3.09 6.40 -13.58
CA VAL A 124 2.07 7.43 -13.33
C VAL A 124 0.82 6.82 -12.68
N GLU A 125 0.31 5.71 -13.24
CA GLU A 125 -0.85 4.99 -12.70
C GLU A 125 -0.61 4.55 -11.24
N ILE A 126 0.58 4.00 -10.96
CA ILE A 126 0.97 3.55 -9.62
C ILE A 126 1.04 4.72 -8.62
N LEU A 127 1.66 5.85 -9.02
CA LEU A 127 1.77 7.03 -8.15
C LEU A 127 0.41 7.66 -7.86
N ASN A 128 -0.48 7.69 -8.85
CA ASN A 128 -1.85 8.17 -8.68
C ASN A 128 -2.64 7.27 -7.73
N ALA A 129 -2.52 5.95 -7.89
CA ALA A 129 -3.14 4.97 -6.98
C ALA A 129 -2.67 5.14 -5.54
N LEU A 130 -1.36 5.33 -5.32
CA LEU A 130 -0.79 5.62 -4.00
C LEU A 130 -1.33 6.92 -3.40
N GLY A 131 -1.50 7.96 -4.22
CA GLY A 131 -2.12 9.21 -3.81
C GLY A 131 -3.56 9.02 -3.33
N ARG A 132 -4.36 8.23 -4.05
CA ARG A 132 -5.75 7.92 -3.69
C ARG A 132 -5.83 7.10 -2.41
N VAL A 133 -4.98 6.08 -2.26
CA VAL A 133 -4.88 5.28 -1.02
C VAL A 133 -4.56 6.15 0.20
N HIS A 134 -3.63 7.11 0.06
CA HIS A 134 -3.31 8.06 1.13
C HIS A 134 -4.51 8.96 1.48
N HIS A 135 -5.29 9.38 0.49
CA HIS A 135 -6.45 10.25 0.68
C HIS A 135 -7.59 9.56 1.44
N PHE A 136 -7.96 8.32 1.09
CA PHE A 136 -9.02 7.57 1.78
C PHE A 136 -8.74 7.39 3.28
N LYS A 137 -7.46 7.27 3.67
CA LYS A 137 -7.09 7.19 5.07
C LYS A 137 -7.43 8.49 5.83
N LEU A 138 -7.25 9.64 5.19
CA LEU A 138 -7.53 10.94 5.79
C LEU A 138 -9.05 11.18 5.88
N GLU A 139 -9.79 10.88 4.82
CA GLU A 139 -11.26 11.03 4.83
C GLU A 139 -11.92 10.16 5.90
N THR A 140 -11.40 8.95 6.14
CA THR A 140 -11.92 8.06 7.19
C THR A 140 -11.65 8.58 8.61
N LEU A 141 -10.60 9.39 8.80
CA LEU A 141 -10.29 10.01 10.10
C LEU A 141 -11.17 11.22 10.38
N GLU A 142 -11.67 11.91 9.33
CA GLU A 142 -12.54 13.08 9.47
C GLU A 142 -14.03 12.72 9.56
N SER A 143 -14.42 11.50 9.16
CA SER A 143 -15.83 11.11 8.98
C SER A 143 -16.42 10.17 10.05
N ARG A 144 -15.75 9.94 11.19
CA ARG A 144 -16.34 9.14 12.28
C ARG A 144 -16.11 9.76 13.67
N PRO A 145 -17.14 10.34 14.32
CA PRO A 145 -17.32 10.07 15.75
C PRO A 145 -17.50 8.56 15.91
N PHE A 146 -16.74 7.96 16.83
CA PHE A 146 -16.98 6.59 17.28
C PHE A 146 -18.37 6.57 17.94
N ASP A 147 -19.38 6.09 17.21
CA ASP A 147 -20.62 5.67 17.86
C ASP A 147 -20.36 4.29 18.46
N ASN A 148 -20.23 4.28 19.78
CA ASN A 148 -20.08 3.09 20.60
C ASN A 148 -21.44 2.87 21.27
N SER A 149 -22.50 2.71 20.47
CA SER A 149 -23.79 2.25 20.99
C SER A 149 -23.65 0.77 21.28
N GLU A 150 -23.58 0.49 22.57
CA GLU A 150 -23.51 -0.81 23.22
C GLU A 150 -24.59 -1.75 22.67
N ASP A 151 -24.17 -2.96 22.28
CA ASP A 151 -25.08 -4.09 22.09
C ASP A 151 -25.57 -4.52 23.49
N GLU A 152 -26.57 -3.82 24.02
CA GLU A 152 -27.48 -4.36 25.04
C GLU A 152 -28.50 -5.25 24.32
N GLU A 153 -28.17 -6.54 24.13
CA GLU A 153 -29.20 -7.54 23.88
C GLU A 153 -29.80 -7.93 25.24
N GLU A 154 -31.03 -7.45 25.45
CA GLU A 154 -31.90 -7.66 26.59
C GLU A 154 -32.11 -9.15 26.91
N GLU A 155 -32.08 -9.47 28.20
CA GLU A 155 -32.53 -10.72 28.79
C GLU A 155 -34.04 -10.89 28.52
N GLU A 156 -34.43 -11.90 27.73
CA GLU A 156 -35.79 -12.45 27.83
C GLU A 156 -35.77 -13.65 28.78
N GLU A 157 -36.21 -13.40 30.02
CA GLU A 157 -36.69 -14.41 30.95
C GLU A 157 -37.89 -15.14 30.32
N GLY A 158 -37.71 -16.43 30.01
CA GLY A 158 -38.83 -17.33 29.74
C GLY A 158 -39.36 -17.89 31.04
N GLU A 159 -40.40 -17.24 31.58
CA GLU A 159 -41.24 -17.73 32.66
C GLU A 159 -41.80 -19.14 32.38
N GLU A 160 -41.96 -19.85 33.49
CA GLU A 160 -42.53 -21.18 33.68
C GLU A 160 -43.99 -21.24 33.22
N ASP A 161 -44.40 -22.33 32.58
CA ASP A 161 -45.80 -22.78 32.59
C ASP A 161 -45.86 -24.26 33.00
N GLU A 162 -46.37 -24.48 34.21
CA GLU A 162 -46.91 -25.75 34.70
C GLU A 162 -48.16 -26.15 33.90
N VAL A 163 -48.19 -27.37 33.35
CA VAL A 163 -49.32 -28.34 33.48
C VAL A 163 -48.91 -29.75 33.10
#